data_AF-W4K7Y5-F1
#
_entry.id   AF-W4K7Y5-F1
#
_cell.length_a   1.000
_cell.length_b   1.000
_cell.length_c   1.000
_cell.angle_alpha   90.00
_cell.angle_beta   90.00
_cell.angle_gamma   90.00
#
_symmetry.space_group_name_H-M   'P 1'
#
loop_
_entity.id
_entity.type
_entity.pdbx_description
1 polymer ?
#
loop_
_entity_poly.entity_id
_entity_poly.type
_entity_poly.pdbx_seq_one_letter_code
_entity_poly.pdbx_strand_id
1 'polypeptide(L)'
;MDCAERDIGRTSSFSSILSIHPIYDGIYSRLSPGARIRFGRTCRLAYNSVQDFHSRAFNINHHLRRFFDDPIAFRNMQARLAMLISGSNALQFLDSTSYPGSDLDLYVWEDSAKEVGHWLMEHERYSFAPSIDQDKNFDVASETVFTWSDNLDQSLARNDCDDYYSTQPLEWYSFIQNGPDGPLKVQIVASARSPLVTILNFHSTCVMNCIAFDAAYSLYPQATFENKRSLCMASNASRVAEFAKYERRGWQPTVFVSRRKERDIKALFHPDDTRWVCDRHSGLQ
;
A
#
# COMPACT_ATOMS: atom_id res chain seq x y z
N MET A 1 3.04 63.54 -26.39
CA MET A 1 4.04 62.67 -25.77
C MET A 1 3.45 62.19 -24.45
N ASP A 2 3.73 60.93 -24.13
CA ASP A 2 3.30 60.19 -22.94
C ASP A 2 1.83 59.80 -22.81
N CYS A 3 1.56 58.51 -23.06
CA CYS A 3 1.08 57.62 -22.01
C CYS A 3 1.38 56.17 -22.43
N ALA A 4 2.64 55.77 -22.34
CA ALA A 4 3.07 54.37 -22.45
C ALA A 4 3.71 53.99 -21.11
N GLU A 5 2.91 54.03 -20.03
CA GLU A 5 3.31 53.39 -18.78
C GLU A 5 3.15 51.89 -18.94
N ARG A 6 4.31 51.22 -18.93
CA ARG A 6 4.46 49.78 -18.95
C ARG A 6 3.79 49.20 -17.71
N ASP A 7 2.86 48.29 -17.95
CA ASP A 7 2.32 47.39 -16.95
C ASP A 7 3.44 46.40 -16.56
N ILE A 8 4.30 46.81 -15.61
CA ILE A 8 5.35 45.97 -15.04
C ILE A 8 4.64 44.91 -14.21
N GLY A 9 4.51 43.72 -14.79
CA GLY A 9 3.69 42.61 -14.33
C GLY A 9 3.84 42.32 -12.84
N ARG A 10 2.81 42.68 -12.06
CA ARG A 10 2.59 42.11 -10.73
C ARG A 10 2.15 40.66 -10.92
N THR A 11 3.06 39.71 -10.70
CA THR A 11 2.67 38.33 -10.45
C THR A 11 1.68 38.32 -9.28
N SER A 12 0.50 37.73 -9.49
CA SER A 12 -0.49 37.63 -8.41
C SER A 12 0.12 36.87 -7.22
N SER A 13 -0.31 37.19 -6.00
CA SER A 13 0.15 36.49 -4.78
C SER A 13 -0.01 34.96 -4.90
N PHE A 14 -1.11 34.54 -5.53
CA PHE A 14 -1.36 33.15 -5.90
C PHE A 14 -0.26 32.57 -6.80
N SER A 15 0.15 33.31 -7.82
CA SER A 15 1.20 32.86 -8.74
C SER A 15 2.55 32.72 -8.05
N SER A 16 2.89 33.67 -7.17
CA SER A 16 4.11 33.61 -6.36
C SER A 16 4.12 32.39 -5.43
N ILE A 17 3.00 32.09 -4.77
CA ILE A 17 2.86 30.93 -3.87
C ILE A 17 3.12 29.61 -4.63
N LEU A 18 2.51 29.44 -5.81
CA LEU A 18 2.62 28.20 -6.58
C LEU A 18 3.91 28.07 -7.39
N SER A 19 4.79 29.07 -7.34
CA SER A 19 6.11 29.05 -7.99
C SER A 19 7.25 28.74 -7.03
N ILE A 20 6.98 28.57 -5.73
CA ILE A 20 7.99 28.36 -4.69
C ILE A 20 7.78 26.99 -4.04
N HIS A 21 8.65 26.02 -4.37
CA HIS A 21 8.55 24.62 -3.93
C HIS A 21 8.24 24.46 -2.43
N PRO A 22 9.02 25.02 -1.49
CA PRO A 22 8.74 24.84 -0.06
C PRO A 22 7.34 25.29 0.38
N ILE A 23 6.78 26.31 -0.28
CA ILE A 23 5.48 26.87 0.11
C ILE A 23 4.36 25.92 -0.31
N TYR A 24 4.30 25.55 -1.59
CA TYR A 24 3.23 24.68 -2.04
C TYR A 24 3.41 23.24 -1.56
N ASP A 25 4.62 22.75 -1.31
CA ASP A 25 4.84 21.45 -0.65
C ASP A 25 4.20 21.44 0.75
N GLY A 26 4.31 22.55 1.50
CA GLY A 26 3.65 22.72 2.80
C GLY A 26 2.11 22.79 2.73
N ILE A 27 1.55 23.25 1.60
CA ILE A 27 0.12 23.23 1.33
C ILE A 27 -0.33 21.81 0.96
N TYR A 28 0.33 21.20 -0.02
CA TYR A 28 -0.08 19.92 -0.60
C TYR A 28 0.12 18.74 0.33
N SER A 29 1.12 18.77 1.21
CA SER A 29 1.29 17.77 2.28
C SER A 29 0.12 17.72 3.27
N ARG A 30 -0.72 18.74 3.31
CA ARG A 30 -1.92 18.82 4.17
C ARG A 30 -3.22 18.56 3.43
N LEU A 31 -3.16 18.39 2.11
CA LEU A 31 -4.32 18.07 1.28
C LEU A 31 -4.42 16.56 1.08
N SER A 32 -5.65 16.03 1.13
CA SER A 32 -5.90 14.67 0.70
C SER A 32 -5.52 14.47 -0.79
N PRO A 33 -5.21 13.25 -1.24
CA PRO A 33 -4.89 12.98 -2.63
C PRO A 33 -5.93 13.53 -3.62
N GLY A 34 -7.22 13.37 -3.33
CA GLY A 34 -8.30 13.89 -4.17
C GLY A 34 -8.40 15.42 -4.13
N ALA A 35 -8.14 16.06 -2.99
CA ALA A 35 -8.10 17.51 -2.91
C ALA A 35 -6.96 18.11 -3.75
N ARG A 36 -5.78 17.48 -3.77
CA ARG A 36 -4.65 17.86 -4.64
C ARG A 36 -5.02 17.78 -6.11
N ILE A 37 -5.62 16.67 -6.53
CA ILE A 37 -6.06 16.46 -7.92
C ILE A 37 -7.12 17.50 -8.32
N ARG A 38 -8.12 17.75 -7.46
CA ARG A 38 -9.14 18.79 -7.71
C ARG A 38 -8.52 20.17 -7.81
N PHE A 39 -7.57 20.51 -6.94
CA PHE A 39 -6.84 21.77 -7.00
C PHE A 39 -6.07 21.93 -8.31
N GLY A 40 -5.37 20.89 -8.76
CA GLY A 40 -4.65 20.88 -10.04
C GLY A 40 -5.56 21.09 -11.26
N ARG A 41 -6.84 20.75 -11.16
CA ARG A 41 -7.83 20.96 -12.25
C ARG A 41 -8.35 22.40 -12.34
N THR A 42 -7.99 23.28 -11.42
CA THR A 42 -8.50 24.67 -11.41
C THR A 42 -7.81 25.56 -12.43
N CYS A 43 -6.51 25.40 -12.64
CA CYS A 43 -5.73 26.18 -13.60
C CYS A 43 -4.40 25.49 -13.94
N ARG A 44 -3.75 25.92 -15.03
CA ARG A 44 -2.48 25.33 -15.48
C ARG A 44 -1.33 25.49 -14.48
N LEU A 45 -1.30 26.60 -13.73
CA LEU A 45 -0.27 26.82 -12.71
C LEU A 45 -0.41 25.82 -11.56
N ALA A 46 -1.63 25.66 -11.03
CA ALA A 46 -1.94 24.67 -10.01
C ALA A 46 -1.69 23.24 -10.49
N TYR A 47 -2.02 22.95 -11.76
CA TYR A 47 -1.71 21.65 -12.35
C TYR A 47 -0.21 21.36 -12.29
N ASN A 48 0.62 22.28 -12.79
CA ASN A 48 2.07 22.10 -12.83
C ASN A 48 2.67 21.94 -11.43
N SER A 49 2.27 22.76 -10.46
CA SER A 49 2.78 22.66 -9.09
C SER A 49 2.35 21.37 -8.39
N VAL A 50 1.14 20.87 -8.66
CA VAL A 50 0.69 19.56 -8.16
C VAL A 50 1.47 18.41 -8.80
N GLN A 51 1.69 18.42 -10.12
CA GLN A 51 2.47 17.38 -10.81
C GLN A 51 3.91 17.35 -10.31
N ASP A 52 4.50 18.52 -10.15
CA ASP A 52 5.84 18.67 -9.60
C ASP A 52 5.94 18.12 -8.17
N PHE A 53 5.00 18.48 -7.28
CA PHE A 53 4.92 17.90 -5.94
C PHE A 53 4.74 16.37 -5.98
N HIS A 54 3.86 15.86 -6.85
CA HIS A 54 3.62 14.42 -6.98
C HIS A 54 4.89 13.65 -7.38
N SER A 55 5.69 14.20 -8.30
CA SER A 55 6.95 13.57 -8.75
C SER A 55 7.95 13.33 -7.62
N ARG A 56 7.90 14.17 -6.57
CA ARG A 56 8.73 14.02 -5.36
C ARG A 56 8.04 13.17 -4.30
N ALA A 57 6.76 13.44 -4.02
CA ALA A 57 6.02 12.80 -2.94
C ALA A 57 5.79 11.30 -3.18
N PHE A 58 5.65 10.89 -4.45
CA PHE A 58 5.34 9.51 -4.83
C PHE A 58 6.49 8.84 -5.58
N ASN A 59 7.72 9.13 -5.15
CA ASN A 59 8.90 8.44 -5.66
C ASN A 59 9.09 7.12 -4.91
N ILE A 60 8.73 6.00 -5.57
CA ILE A 60 8.80 4.67 -4.95
C ILE A 60 10.23 4.27 -4.56
N ASN A 61 11.24 4.65 -5.35
CA ASN A 61 12.63 4.34 -5.01
C ASN A 61 13.05 5.10 -3.76
N HIS A 62 12.65 6.37 -3.62
CA HIS A 62 12.88 7.14 -2.40
C HIS A 62 12.18 6.51 -1.18
N HIS A 63 10.93 6.05 -1.35
CA HIS A 63 10.17 5.36 -0.30
C HIS A 63 10.87 4.06 0.16
N LEU A 64 11.40 3.29 -0.79
CA LEU A 64 12.06 2.00 -0.52
C LEU A 64 13.50 2.11 -0.01
N ARG A 65 14.19 3.25 -0.20
CA ARG A 65 15.55 3.48 0.33
C ARG A 65 15.67 3.34 1.84
N ARG A 66 14.55 3.40 2.56
CA ARG A 66 14.54 3.12 3.99
C ARG A 66 14.86 1.65 4.29
N PHE A 67 14.45 0.75 3.41
CA PHE A 67 14.56 -0.71 3.60
C PHE A 67 15.68 -1.32 2.79
N PHE A 68 16.05 -0.72 1.66
CA PHE A 68 16.99 -1.29 0.69
C PHE A 68 18.06 -0.27 0.29
N ASP A 69 19.30 -0.72 0.25
CA ASP A 69 20.43 0.04 -0.31
C ASP A 69 20.25 0.21 -1.82
N ASP A 70 19.78 -0.83 -2.53
CA ASP A 70 19.46 -0.79 -3.96
C ASP A 70 17.97 -1.02 -4.24
N PRO A 71 17.13 0.03 -4.11
CA PRO A 71 15.71 -0.07 -4.43
C PRO A 71 15.46 -0.41 -5.91
N ILE A 72 16.39 -0.11 -6.83
CA ILE A 72 16.19 -0.40 -8.26
C ILE A 72 16.35 -1.90 -8.50
N ALA A 73 17.36 -2.54 -7.91
CA ALA A 73 17.52 -3.99 -7.94
C ALA A 73 16.28 -4.69 -7.36
N PHE A 74 15.78 -4.21 -6.22
CA PHE A 74 14.52 -4.69 -5.65
C PHE A 74 13.35 -4.55 -6.64
N ARG A 75 13.17 -3.39 -7.28
CA ARG A 75 12.08 -3.16 -8.24
C ARG A 75 12.17 -4.06 -9.47
N ASN A 76 13.37 -4.37 -9.94
CA ASN A 76 13.57 -5.34 -11.03
C ASN A 76 13.14 -6.75 -10.60
N MET A 77 13.51 -7.17 -9.38
CA MET A 77 13.04 -8.44 -8.81
C MET A 77 11.52 -8.42 -8.61
N GLN A 78 10.96 -7.30 -8.14
CA GLN A 78 9.52 -7.12 -7.97
C GLN A 78 8.76 -7.33 -9.29
N ALA A 79 9.28 -6.78 -10.40
CA ALA A 79 8.70 -6.96 -11.73
C ALA A 79 8.77 -8.42 -12.20
N ARG A 80 9.94 -9.06 -12.05
CA ARG A 80 10.16 -10.45 -12.49
C ARG A 80 9.30 -11.45 -11.72
N LEU A 81 9.09 -11.22 -10.42
CA LEU A 81 8.37 -12.12 -9.53
C LEU A 81 6.90 -11.76 -9.32
N ALA A 82 6.40 -10.73 -10.02
CA ALA A 82 5.05 -10.18 -9.84
C ALA A 82 4.69 -9.91 -8.35
N MET A 83 5.67 -9.44 -7.58
CA MET A 83 5.53 -9.17 -6.15
C MET A 83 4.76 -7.87 -5.91
N LEU A 84 3.93 -7.87 -4.87
CA LEU A 84 3.18 -6.70 -4.44
C LEU A 84 3.64 -6.22 -3.07
N ILE A 85 3.82 -4.91 -2.91
CA ILE A 85 3.92 -4.31 -1.58
C ILE A 85 2.50 -3.94 -1.15
N SER A 86 2.10 -4.22 0.10
CA SER A 86 0.76 -3.90 0.59
C SER A 86 0.79 -3.43 2.05
N GLY A 87 -0.37 -3.46 2.71
CA GLY A 87 -0.49 -3.18 4.13
C GLY A 87 -0.18 -1.72 4.47
N SER A 88 0.56 -1.53 5.56
CA SER A 88 0.86 -0.19 6.08
C SER A 88 1.78 0.63 5.17
N ASN A 89 2.70 -0.02 4.43
CA ASN A 89 3.62 0.69 3.54
C ASN A 89 2.91 1.22 2.28
N ALA A 90 2.06 0.40 1.65
CA ALA A 90 1.25 0.86 0.52
C ALA A 90 0.32 2.01 0.91
N LEU A 91 -0.31 1.92 2.09
CA LEU A 91 -1.13 3.00 2.65
C LEU A 91 -0.32 4.27 2.88
N GLN A 92 0.87 4.16 3.49
CA GLN A 92 1.77 5.27 3.76
C GLN A 92 2.15 6.02 2.47
N PHE A 93 2.54 5.27 1.43
CA PHE A 93 2.95 5.79 0.14
C PHE A 93 1.81 6.60 -0.51
N LEU A 94 0.62 6.00 -0.62
CA LEU A 94 -0.53 6.63 -1.28
C LEU A 94 -1.13 7.80 -0.49
N ASP A 95 -1.04 7.78 0.84
CA ASP A 95 -1.47 8.91 1.69
C ASP A 95 -0.41 10.02 1.77
N SER A 96 0.81 9.78 1.27
CA SER A 96 1.98 10.66 1.44
C SER A 96 2.29 10.96 2.91
N THR A 97 2.22 9.93 3.77
CA THR A 97 2.45 10.05 5.23
C THR A 97 3.72 9.33 5.68
N SER A 98 4.04 9.40 6.97
CA SER A 98 5.11 8.61 7.56
C SER A 98 4.66 7.90 8.83
N TYR A 99 4.93 6.60 8.91
CA TYR A 99 4.72 5.79 10.10
C TYR A 99 6.08 5.26 10.58
N PRO A 100 6.72 5.95 11.53
CA PRO A 100 7.96 5.48 12.15
C PRO A 100 7.79 4.05 12.67
N GLY A 101 8.79 3.20 12.43
CA GLY A 101 8.74 1.80 12.85
C GLY A 101 7.75 0.91 12.09
N SER A 102 7.15 1.35 10.98
CA SER A 102 6.32 0.47 10.15
C SER A 102 7.16 -0.57 9.40
N ASP A 103 6.70 -1.82 9.42
CA ASP A 103 7.22 -2.96 8.67
C ASP A 103 6.89 -2.83 7.18
N LEU A 104 7.76 -3.37 6.31
CA LEU A 104 7.51 -3.54 4.86
C LEU A 104 6.98 -4.94 4.56
N ASP A 105 5.74 -5.02 4.10
CA ASP A 105 5.07 -6.29 3.77
C ASP A 105 5.17 -6.58 2.26
N LEU A 106 5.81 -7.69 1.91
CA LEU A 106 6.03 -8.18 0.55
C LEU A 106 5.17 -9.41 0.28
N TYR A 107 4.17 -9.28 -0.59
CA TYR A 107 3.28 -10.36 -0.98
C TYR A 107 3.84 -11.03 -2.23
N VAL A 108 4.09 -12.34 -2.11
CA VAL A 108 4.77 -13.13 -3.14
C VAL A 108 4.01 -14.43 -3.39
N TRP A 109 4.23 -15.00 -4.58
CA TRP A 109 3.94 -16.40 -4.82
C TRP A 109 4.80 -17.27 -3.90
N GLU A 110 4.26 -18.39 -3.42
CA GLU A 110 4.97 -19.26 -2.49
C GLU A 110 6.35 -19.71 -3.03
N ASP A 111 6.42 -20.12 -4.29
CA ASP A 111 7.64 -20.55 -4.98
C ASP A 111 8.71 -19.45 -5.05
N SER A 112 8.29 -18.18 -4.96
CA SER A 112 9.19 -17.02 -5.01
C SER A 112 9.71 -16.61 -3.63
N ALA A 113 9.13 -17.11 -2.54
CA ALA A 113 9.47 -16.68 -1.19
C ALA A 113 10.95 -16.96 -0.86
N LYS A 114 11.45 -18.14 -1.25
CA LYS A 114 12.84 -18.54 -1.04
C LYS A 114 13.81 -17.58 -1.74
N GLU A 115 13.60 -17.32 -3.03
CA GLU A 115 14.45 -16.41 -3.80
C GLU A 115 14.50 -15.00 -3.18
N VAL A 116 13.33 -14.47 -2.77
CA VAL A 116 13.25 -13.13 -2.16
C VAL A 116 13.96 -13.10 -0.82
N GLY A 117 13.83 -14.15 0.01
CA GLY A 117 14.52 -14.24 1.29
C GLY A 117 16.04 -14.30 1.15
N HIS A 118 16.56 -15.08 0.18
CA HIS A 118 17.99 -15.07 -0.14
C HIS A 118 18.46 -13.69 -0.57
N TRP A 119 17.71 -13.01 -1.44
CA TRP A 119 18.07 -11.66 -1.86
C TRP A 119 18.17 -10.69 -0.66
N LEU A 120 17.21 -10.73 0.26
CA LEU A 120 17.24 -9.92 1.49
C LEU A 120 18.47 -10.22 2.36
N MET A 121 18.83 -11.50 2.50
CA MET A 121 19.96 -11.92 3.33
C MET A 121 21.31 -11.59 2.69
N GLU A 122 21.46 -11.88 1.40
CA GLU A 122 22.73 -11.82 0.68
C GLU A 122 23.08 -10.41 0.19
N HIS A 123 22.08 -9.63 -0.25
CA HIS A 123 22.30 -8.33 -0.89
C HIS A 123 21.96 -7.17 0.03
N GLU A 124 20.94 -7.32 0.88
CA GLU A 124 20.45 -6.25 1.75
C GLU A 124 20.84 -6.43 3.23
N ARG A 125 21.55 -7.52 3.57
CA ARG A 125 22.10 -7.80 4.92
C ARG A 125 21.03 -7.96 6.00
N TYR A 126 19.83 -8.39 5.64
CA TYR A 126 18.82 -8.79 6.61
C TYR A 126 19.15 -10.14 7.22
N SER A 127 18.70 -10.37 8.45
CA SER A 127 18.73 -11.68 9.11
C SER A 127 17.33 -12.25 9.19
N PHE A 128 17.16 -13.51 8.83
CA PHE A 128 15.91 -14.23 9.04
C PHE A 128 15.62 -14.33 10.55
N ALA A 129 14.39 -13.99 10.94
CA ALA A 129 13.88 -14.00 12.30
C ALA A 129 12.67 -14.96 12.35
N PRO A 130 12.91 -16.25 12.61
CA PRO A 130 11.86 -17.27 12.60
C PRO A 130 10.83 -17.02 13.70
N SER A 131 9.58 -17.35 13.41
CA SER A 131 8.55 -17.51 14.44
C SER A 131 8.85 -18.74 15.31
N ILE A 132 8.10 -18.91 16.42
CA ILE A 132 8.34 -20.02 17.35
C ILE A 132 8.14 -21.40 16.72
N ASP A 133 7.30 -21.48 15.69
CA ASP A 133 6.92 -22.71 14.99
C ASP A 133 7.76 -22.95 13.71
N GLN A 134 8.63 -22.00 13.34
CA GLN A 134 9.47 -22.09 12.15
C GLN A 134 10.85 -22.65 12.48
N ASP A 135 11.42 -23.39 11.53
CA ASP A 135 12.83 -23.78 11.60
C ASP A 135 13.73 -22.53 11.63
N LYS A 136 14.86 -22.62 12.33
CA LYS A 136 15.81 -21.51 12.44
C LYS A 136 16.57 -21.25 11.13
N ASN A 137 16.67 -22.26 10.28
CA ASN A 137 17.23 -22.15 8.96
C ASN A 137 16.13 -21.77 7.96
N PHE A 138 16.32 -20.64 7.28
CA PHE A 138 15.37 -20.14 6.29
C PHE A 138 15.19 -21.12 5.11
N ASP A 139 16.23 -21.84 4.68
CA ASP A 139 16.11 -22.85 3.63
C ASP A 139 15.09 -23.93 4.00
N VAL A 140 15.17 -24.42 5.24
CA VAL A 140 14.27 -25.46 5.75
C VAL A 140 12.86 -24.90 5.95
N ALA A 141 12.76 -23.70 6.53
CA ALA A 141 11.47 -23.04 6.76
C ALA A 141 10.72 -22.79 5.44
N SER A 142 11.42 -22.32 4.40
CA SER A 142 10.83 -22.01 3.10
C SER A 142 10.42 -23.25 2.28
N GLU A 143 11.07 -24.39 2.50
CA GLU A 143 10.73 -25.66 1.84
C GLU A 143 9.56 -26.40 2.52
N THR A 144 9.34 -26.17 3.81
CA THR A 144 8.30 -26.87 4.58
C THR A 144 6.89 -26.57 4.05
N VAL A 145 6.65 -25.35 3.57
CA VAL A 145 5.36 -24.92 3.00
C VAL A 145 5.02 -25.66 1.70
N PHE A 146 6.03 -25.99 0.89
CA PHE A 146 5.84 -26.70 -0.39
C PHE A 146 5.17 -28.07 -0.19
N THR A 147 5.54 -28.78 0.88
CA THR A 147 4.96 -30.09 1.20
C THR A 147 3.49 -30.03 1.65
N TRP A 148 3.02 -28.86 2.10
CA TRP A 148 1.62 -28.65 2.49
C TRP A 148 0.78 -28.25 1.27
N SER A 149 1.34 -27.43 0.38
CA SER A 149 0.68 -26.98 -0.87
C SER A 149 0.35 -28.15 -1.80
N ASP A 150 1.29 -29.09 -2.03
CA ASP A 150 1.05 -30.30 -2.84
C ASP A 150 -0.09 -31.19 -2.30
N ASN A 151 -0.26 -31.22 -0.97
CA ASN A 151 -1.34 -31.96 -0.31
C ASN A 151 -2.67 -31.18 -0.34
N LEU A 152 -2.62 -29.85 -0.33
CA LEU A 152 -3.77 -28.96 -0.42
C LEU A 152 -4.35 -28.96 -1.84
N ASP A 153 -3.53 -28.94 -2.89
CA ASP A 153 -3.99 -29.03 -4.28
C ASP A 153 -4.74 -30.36 -4.55
N GLN A 154 -4.32 -31.46 -3.94
CA GLN A 154 -5.04 -32.74 -4.00
C GLN A 154 -6.37 -32.74 -3.24
N SER A 155 -6.53 -31.92 -2.19
CA SER A 155 -7.79 -31.79 -1.45
C SER A 155 -8.75 -30.78 -2.06
N LEU A 156 -8.23 -29.67 -2.61
CA LEU A 156 -9.00 -28.62 -3.29
C LEU A 156 -9.67 -29.11 -4.57
N ALA A 157 -9.06 -30.09 -5.26
CA ALA A 157 -9.68 -30.76 -6.41
C ALA A 157 -10.91 -31.64 -6.04
N ARG A 158 -11.17 -31.88 -4.74
CA ARG A 158 -12.19 -32.84 -4.27
C ARG A 158 -13.40 -32.22 -3.58
N ASN A 159 -13.32 -30.96 -3.12
CA ASN A 159 -14.39 -30.32 -2.34
C ASN A 159 -14.72 -28.91 -2.84
N ASP A 160 -16.01 -28.66 -3.12
CA ASP A 160 -16.58 -27.38 -3.57
C ASP A 160 -16.65 -26.31 -2.45
N CYS A 161 -15.96 -26.51 -1.31
CA CYS A 161 -16.15 -25.72 -0.07
C CYS A 161 -14.94 -24.92 0.43
N ASP A 162 -13.79 -24.88 -0.27
CA ASP A 162 -12.51 -24.40 0.32
C ASP A 162 -11.94 -23.09 -0.24
N ASP A 163 -12.76 -22.22 -0.84
CA ASP A 163 -12.26 -20.92 -1.35
C ASP A 163 -11.67 -20.04 -0.23
N TYR A 164 -12.18 -20.14 1.01
CA TYR A 164 -11.72 -19.36 2.16
C TYR A 164 -10.28 -19.68 2.61
N TYR A 165 -9.90 -20.96 2.69
CA TYR A 165 -8.54 -21.35 3.09
C TYR A 165 -7.50 -21.00 2.03
N SER A 166 -7.88 -21.06 0.75
CA SER A 166 -7.01 -20.73 -0.38
C SER A 166 -6.67 -19.23 -0.50
N THR A 167 -7.31 -18.39 0.31
CA THR A 167 -7.19 -16.92 0.25
C THR A 167 -6.36 -16.30 1.38
N GLN A 168 -6.02 -17.07 2.41
CA GLN A 168 -5.13 -16.62 3.48
C GLN A 168 -3.66 -16.73 3.06
N PRO A 169 -2.74 -15.96 3.67
CA PRO A 169 -1.32 -16.25 3.58
C PRO A 169 -1.04 -17.69 4.03
N LEU A 170 -0.18 -18.38 3.31
CA LEU A 170 0.33 -19.67 3.73
C LEU A 170 1.32 -19.52 4.88
N GLU A 171 2.23 -18.54 4.77
CA GLU A 171 3.32 -18.37 5.72
C GLU A 171 3.83 -16.94 5.76
N TRP A 172 4.40 -16.56 6.90
CA TRP A 172 5.00 -15.24 7.14
C TRP A 172 6.47 -15.40 7.54
N TYR A 173 7.38 -14.94 6.69
CA TYR A 173 8.81 -14.93 7.00
C TYR A 173 9.25 -13.53 7.37
N SER A 174 9.78 -13.36 8.59
CA SER A 174 10.25 -12.06 9.05
C SER A 174 11.77 -11.93 8.88
N PHE A 175 12.20 -10.77 8.40
CA PHE A 175 13.59 -10.41 8.18
C PHE A 175 13.87 -9.11 8.91
N ILE A 176 14.94 -9.07 9.71
CA ILE A 176 15.29 -7.92 10.55
C ILE A 176 16.68 -7.41 10.21
N GLN A 177 16.84 -6.10 10.18
CA GLN A 177 18.12 -5.40 10.01
C GLN A 177 18.20 -4.23 10.98
N ASN A 178 19.42 -3.77 11.31
CA ASN A 178 19.62 -2.50 12.01
C ASN A 178 19.53 -1.34 11.00
N GLY A 179 18.53 -0.48 11.16
CA GLY A 179 18.42 0.78 10.43
C GLY A 179 18.97 1.98 11.22
N PRO A 180 19.02 3.16 10.57
CA PRO A 180 19.50 4.39 11.20
C PRO A 180 18.62 4.85 12.38
N ASP A 181 17.31 4.61 12.30
CA ASP A 181 16.33 5.03 13.30
C ASP A 181 15.83 3.88 14.19
N GLY A 182 16.55 2.75 14.18
CA GLY A 182 16.17 1.53 14.90
C GLY A 182 15.98 0.32 13.96
N PRO A 183 15.47 -0.81 14.49
CA PRO A 183 15.32 -2.03 13.72
C PRO A 183 14.35 -1.84 12.55
N LEU A 184 14.77 -2.28 11.38
CA LEU A 184 13.95 -2.40 10.17
C LEU A 184 13.44 -3.83 10.07
N LYS A 185 12.20 -3.96 9.63
CA LYS A 185 11.56 -5.26 9.45
C LYS A 185 10.92 -5.33 8.07
N VAL A 186 11.27 -6.38 7.34
CA VAL A 186 10.65 -6.79 6.09
C VAL A 186 9.96 -8.13 6.34
N GLN A 187 8.71 -8.26 5.90
CA GLN A 187 7.94 -9.50 6.01
C GLN A 187 7.62 -10.01 4.61
N ILE A 188 8.00 -11.25 4.33
CA ILE A 188 7.54 -11.97 3.14
C ILE A 188 6.26 -12.70 3.53
N VAL A 189 5.20 -12.45 2.77
CA VAL A 189 3.88 -13.05 2.92
C VAL A 189 3.65 -13.97 1.73
N ALA A 190 3.86 -15.26 1.95
CA ALA A 190 3.72 -16.29 0.91
C ALA A 190 2.24 -16.60 0.65
N SER A 191 1.85 -16.58 -0.62
CA SER A 191 0.47 -16.72 -1.06
C SER A 191 0.30 -17.98 -1.92
N ALA A 192 -0.69 -18.82 -1.60
CA ALA A 192 -0.98 -20.05 -2.35
C ALA A 192 -1.44 -19.77 -3.79
N ARG A 193 -2.46 -18.91 -3.94
CA ARG A 193 -3.13 -18.69 -5.24
C ARG A 193 -2.74 -17.44 -5.97
N SER A 194 -2.48 -16.34 -5.26
CA SER A 194 -2.03 -15.07 -5.83
C SER A 194 -1.78 -14.05 -4.72
N PRO A 195 -0.69 -13.26 -4.80
CA PRO A 195 -0.47 -12.10 -3.94
C PRO A 195 -1.67 -11.16 -3.84
N LEU A 196 -2.35 -10.91 -4.96
CA LEU A 196 -3.48 -9.99 -5.01
C LEU A 196 -4.70 -10.55 -4.26
N VAL A 197 -5.00 -11.83 -4.43
CA VAL A 197 -6.12 -12.50 -3.73
C VAL A 197 -5.93 -12.44 -2.22
N THR A 198 -4.71 -12.64 -1.74
CA THR A 198 -4.38 -12.51 -0.32
C THR A 198 -4.64 -11.09 0.21
N ILE A 199 -4.29 -10.06 -0.57
CA ILE A 199 -4.55 -8.66 -0.21
C ILE A 199 -6.05 -8.35 -0.18
N LEU A 200 -6.82 -8.86 -1.13
CA LEU A 200 -8.28 -8.67 -1.19
C LEU A 200 -9.02 -9.28 0.00
N ASN A 201 -8.41 -10.24 0.69
CA ASN A 201 -8.97 -10.91 1.86
C ASN A 201 -8.52 -10.31 3.21
N PHE A 202 -7.94 -9.11 3.19
CA PHE A 202 -7.60 -8.37 4.40
C PHE A 202 -8.81 -8.10 5.29
N HIS A 203 -8.53 -7.91 6.59
CA HIS A 203 -9.54 -7.64 7.61
C HIS A 203 -10.30 -6.31 7.41
N SER A 204 -9.74 -5.37 6.64
CA SER A 204 -10.37 -4.09 6.40
C SER A 204 -9.97 -3.46 5.07
N THR A 205 -10.83 -2.64 4.49
CA THR A 205 -10.60 -2.07 3.16
C THR A 205 -9.49 -1.02 3.12
N CYS A 206 -9.15 -0.36 4.25
CA CYS A 206 -8.12 0.68 4.25
C CYS A 206 -6.71 0.14 3.97
N VAL A 207 -6.49 -1.17 4.11
CA VAL A 207 -5.21 -1.81 3.80
C VAL A 207 -5.21 -2.56 2.47
N MET A 208 -6.31 -2.56 1.73
CA MET A 208 -6.42 -3.19 0.41
C MET A 208 -5.86 -2.27 -0.69
N ASN A 209 -4.68 -1.72 -0.45
CA ASN A 209 -3.91 -0.96 -1.42
C ASN A 209 -2.64 -1.73 -1.72
N CYS A 210 -2.18 -1.73 -2.96
CA CYS A 210 -0.96 -2.42 -3.33
C CYS A 210 -0.08 -1.58 -4.25
N ILE A 211 1.22 -1.81 -4.20
CA ILE A 211 2.20 -1.21 -5.11
C ILE A 211 2.83 -2.36 -5.90
N ALA A 212 2.60 -2.37 -7.19
CA ALA A 212 3.24 -3.22 -8.17
C ALA A 212 4.52 -2.56 -8.71
N PHE A 213 5.23 -3.25 -9.61
CA PHE A 213 6.49 -2.76 -10.18
C PHE A 213 6.32 -1.52 -11.09
N ASP A 214 5.11 -1.24 -11.57
CA ASP A 214 4.81 -0.18 -12.52
C ASP A 214 3.78 0.85 -11.99
N ALA A 215 2.98 0.49 -10.99
CA ALA A 215 1.94 1.37 -10.46
C ALA A 215 1.57 1.08 -9.00
N ALA A 216 0.91 2.06 -8.36
CA ALA A 216 0.26 1.89 -7.07
C ALA A 216 -1.27 1.98 -7.20
N TYR A 217 -1.96 1.09 -6.51
CA TYR A 217 -3.40 0.89 -6.61
C TYR A 217 -4.08 1.09 -5.26
N SER A 218 -5.23 1.74 -5.28
CA SER A 218 -6.18 1.76 -4.18
C SER A 218 -7.56 1.34 -4.67
N LEU A 219 -8.18 0.36 -4.02
CA LEU A 219 -9.50 -0.12 -4.41
C LEU A 219 -10.64 0.79 -3.92
N TYR A 220 -10.38 1.53 -2.84
CA TYR A 220 -11.33 2.40 -2.18
C TYR A 220 -10.70 3.76 -1.86
N PRO A 221 -10.16 4.50 -2.85
CA PRO A 221 -9.40 5.72 -2.61
C PRO A 221 -10.25 6.82 -1.97
N GLN A 222 -11.51 6.95 -2.37
CA GLN A 222 -12.42 7.93 -1.79
C GLN A 222 -12.69 7.61 -0.32
N ALA A 223 -13.11 6.38 -0.02
CA ALA A 223 -13.37 5.96 1.36
C ALA A 223 -12.10 6.07 2.22
N THR A 224 -10.97 5.59 1.71
CA THR A 224 -9.70 5.45 2.45
C THR A 224 -9.01 6.79 2.66
N PHE A 225 -8.82 7.60 1.62
CA PHE A 225 -7.99 8.81 1.70
C PHE A 225 -8.80 10.10 1.87
N GLU A 226 -10.00 10.19 1.30
CA GLU A 226 -10.83 11.39 1.42
C GLU A 226 -11.68 11.36 2.69
N ASN A 227 -12.31 10.22 2.98
CA ASN A 227 -13.24 10.09 4.11
C ASN A 227 -12.62 9.47 5.36
N LYS A 228 -11.39 8.95 5.27
CA LYS A 228 -10.70 8.22 6.35
C LYS A 228 -11.60 7.15 6.99
N ARG A 229 -12.28 6.37 6.14
CA ARG A 229 -13.17 5.26 6.51
C ARG A 229 -12.54 3.94 6.10
N SER A 230 -12.76 2.89 6.90
CA SER A 230 -12.38 1.52 6.56
C SER A 230 -13.54 0.59 6.84
N LEU A 231 -14.02 -0.16 5.84
CA LEU A 231 -15.04 -1.18 6.05
C LEU A 231 -14.40 -2.41 6.68
N CYS A 232 -14.94 -2.88 7.79
CA CYS A 232 -14.49 -4.12 8.43
C CYS A 232 -15.07 -5.31 7.70
N MET A 233 -14.22 -6.24 7.29
CA MET A 233 -14.66 -7.50 6.70
C MET A 233 -15.17 -8.41 7.83
N ALA A 234 -16.45 -8.75 7.83
CA ALA A 234 -17.16 -9.37 8.95
C ALA A 234 -16.61 -10.74 9.39
N SER A 235 -15.84 -11.43 8.55
CA SER A 235 -15.10 -12.66 8.90
C SER A 235 -13.90 -12.42 9.84
N ASN A 236 -13.43 -11.17 9.97
CA ASN A 236 -12.21 -10.80 10.70
C ASN A 236 -12.48 -9.89 11.93
N ALA A 237 -13.70 -9.89 12.47
CA ALA A 237 -14.09 -9.04 13.61
C ALA A 237 -13.31 -9.34 14.91
N SER A 238 -12.61 -10.48 15.00
CA SER A 238 -11.72 -10.82 16.11
C SER A 238 -10.40 -10.03 16.13
N ARG A 239 -10.08 -9.27 15.06
CA ARG A 239 -8.80 -8.56 14.90
C ARG A 239 -8.80 -7.15 15.49
N VAL A 240 -9.35 -7.00 16.69
CA VAL A 240 -9.53 -5.71 17.40
C VAL A 240 -8.24 -4.87 17.47
N ALA A 241 -7.09 -5.52 17.69
CA ALA A 241 -5.79 -4.84 17.78
C ALA A 241 -5.36 -4.19 16.45
N GLU A 242 -5.68 -4.82 15.32
CA GLU A 242 -5.35 -4.32 13.98
C GLU A 242 -6.22 -3.12 13.62
N PHE A 243 -7.50 -3.14 13.99
CA PHE A 243 -8.38 -1.98 13.87
C PHE A 243 -7.89 -0.81 14.72
N ALA A 244 -7.50 -1.08 15.98
CA ALA A 244 -6.98 -0.03 16.88
C ALA A 244 -5.69 0.62 16.33
N LYS A 245 -4.85 -0.13 15.60
CA LYS A 245 -3.66 0.41 14.92
C LYS A 245 -4.05 1.47 13.89
N TYR A 246 -5.03 1.19 13.02
CA TYR A 246 -5.44 2.14 11.97
C TYR A 246 -6.33 3.28 12.51
N GLU A 247 -7.08 3.05 13.60
CA GLU A 247 -7.77 4.11 14.35
C GLU A 247 -6.82 5.17 14.87
N ARG A 248 -5.71 4.76 15.51
CA ARG A 248 -4.68 5.71 15.97
C ARG A 248 -4.04 6.50 14.85
N ARG A 249 -4.09 5.98 13.61
CA ARG A 249 -3.58 6.67 12.41
C ARG A 249 -4.66 7.52 11.72
N GLY A 250 -5.88 7.57 12.26
CA GLY A 250 -6.96 8.46 11.83
C GLY A 250 -8.07 7.80 11.01
N TRP A 251 -8.03 6.49 10.75
CA TRP A 251 -9.10 5.78 10.05
C TRP A 251 -10.22 5.36 10.99
N GLN A 252 -11.47 5.59 10.60
CA GLN A 252 -12.64 5.19 11.36
C GLN A 252 -13.17 3.84 10.84
N PRO A 253 -13.11 2.76 11.64
CA PRO A 253 -13.70 1.48 11.30
C PRO A 253 -15.20 1.62 11.13
N THR A 254 -15.70 1.03 10.07
CA THR A 254 -17.10 1.03 9.70
C THR A 254 -17.56 -0.42 9.68
N VAL A 255 -18.48 -0.74 10.58
CA VAL A 255 -19.20 -2.00 10.61
C VAL A 255 -20.59 -1.78 10.03
N PHE A 256 -21.18 -2.79 9.39
CA PHE A 256 -22.56 -2.74 8.92
C PHE A 256 -23.53 -2.64 10.11
N VAL A 257 -23.84 -1.42 10.53
CA VAL A 257 -24.69 -1.18 11.71
C VAL A 257 -25.64 -0.01 11.40
N SER A 258 -26.87 -0.33 10.98
CA SER A 258 -28.04 0.53 10.69
C SER A 258 -28.30 0.97 9.25
N ARG A 259 -29.60 1.12 8.89
CA ARG A 259 -30.11 1.55 7.56
C ARG A 259 -29.57 2.90 7.07
N ARG A 260 -29.24 3.84 7.97
CA ARG A 260 -28.68 5.14 7.58
C ARG A 260 -27.20 5.01 7.22
N LYS A 261 -26.43 4.26 8.01
CA LYS A 261 -25.03 3.92 7.67
C LYS A 261 -24.96 3.07 6.41
N GLU A 262 -25.98 2.26 6.13
CA GLU A 262 -26.05 1.43 4.92
C GLU A 262 -25.98 2.26 3.63
N ARG A 263 -26.66 3.42 3.54
CA ARG A 263 -26.58 4.29 2.35
C ARG A 263 -25.18 4.87 2.14
N ASP A 264 -24.56 5.37 3.21
CA ASP A 264 -23.21 5.94 3.14
C ASP A 264 -22.17 4.86 2.82
N ILE A 265 -22.31 3.66 3.40
CA ILE A 265 -21.47 2.50 3.08
C ILE A 265 -21.63 2.10 1.61
N LYS A 266 -22.88 2.03 1.10
CA LYS A 266 -23.13 1.70 -0.30
C LYS A 266 -22.50 2.71 -1.26
N ALA A 267 -22.58 4.00 -0.94
CA ALA A 267 -22.00 5.06 -1.75
C ALA A 267 -20.46 5.06 -1.77
N LEU A 268 -19.81 4.62 -0.69
CA LEU A 268 -18.34 4.65 -0.55
C LEU A 268 -17.65 3.35 -0.93
N PHE A 269 -18.27 2.21 -0.65
CA PHE A 269 -17.66 0.89 -0.79
C PHE A 269 -18.27 0.05 -1.90
N HIS A 270 -19.43 0.44 -2.46
CA HIS A 270 -20.06 -0.24 -3.58
C HIS A 270 -20.21 -1.76 -3.38
N PRO A 271 -20.75 -2.23 -2.23
CA PRO A 271 -20.80 -3.65 -1.89
C PRO A 271 -21.75 -4.47 -2.78
N ASP A 272 -22.68 -3.80 -3.46
CA ASP A 272 -23.67 -4.42 -4.35
C ASP A 272 -23.16 -4.51 -5.81
N ASP A 273 -22.00 -3.91 -6.11
CA ASP A 273 -21.42 -3.89 -7.45
C ASP A 273 -20.29 -4.93 -7.56
N THR A 274 -20.19 -5.59 -8.70
CA THR A 274 -18.95 -6.32 -9.04
C THR A 274 -17.87 -5.31 -9.41
N ARG A 275 -16.77 -5.31 -8.65
CA ARG A 275 -15.66 -4.37 -8.75
C ARG A 275 -14.43 -5.05 -9.36
N TRP A 276 -13.58 -4.27 -10.01
CA TRP A 276 -12.31 -4.73 -10.60
C TRP A 276 -11.20 -3.74 -10.30
N VAL A 277 -9.94 -4.20 -10.26
CA VAL A 277 -8.79 -3.30 -10.23
C VAL A 277 -8.87 -2.36 -11.44
N CYS A 278 -8.64 -1.07 -11.24
CA CYS A 278 -8.75 -0.01 -12.26
C CYS A 278 -10.17 0.30 -12.77
N ASP A 279 -11.23 -0.11 -12.08
CA ASP A 279 -12.56 0.43 -12.38
C ASP A 279 -12.68 1.93 -12.04
N ARG A 280 -13.81 2.56 -12.39
CA ARG A 280 -14.04 4.00 -12.18
C ARG A 280 -13.99 4.46 -10.71
N HIS A 281 -13.98 3.51 -9.78
CA HIS A 281 -13.97 3.74 -8.34
C HIS A 281 -12.60 3.41 -7.72
N SER A 282 -11.67 2.87 -8.50
CA SER A 282 -10.29 2.57 -8.09
C SER A 282 -9.37 3.77 -8.38
N GLY A 283 -8.33 3.91 -7.56
CA GLY A 283 -7.27 4.90 -7.74
C GLY A 283 -6.04 4.24 -8.34
N LEU A 284 -5.42 4.94 -9.31
CA LEU A 284 -4.16 4.57 -9.92
C LEU A 284 -3.18 5.73 -9.73
N GLN A 285 -1.97 5.41 -9.30
CA GLN A 285 -0.88 6.35 -9.14
C GLN A 285 0.42 5.82 -9.75
#